data_AF-A0A535A1W9-F1
#
_entry.id   AF-A0A535A1W9-F1
#
_cell.length_a   1.000
_cell.length_b   1.000
_cell.length_c   1.000
_cell.angle_alpha   90.00
_cell.angle_beta   90.00
_cell.angle_gamma   90.00
#
_symmetry.space_group_name_H-M   'P 1'
#
loop_
_entity.id
_entity.type
_entity.pdbx_description
1 polymer ?
#
loop_
_entity_poly.entity_id
_entity_poly.type
_entity_poly.pdbx_seq_one_letter_code
_entity_poly.pdbx_strand_id
1 'polypeptide(L)' 'MITQRTVHALRVTSLDLAGAYRATPPGAPKPGFRLLAAVIEGPGGPWFLKVFGPQATVAAAKDGFEAVLASLEAHR' A
#
# COMPACT_ATOMS: atom_id res chain seq x y z
N MET A 1 -5.75 -1.76 -8.73
CA MET A 1 -4.85 -1.07 -9.68
C MET A 1 -3.43 -1.23 -9.20
N ILE A 2 -2.50 -1.58 -10.09
CA ILE A 2 -1.07 -1.64 -9.80
C ILE A 2 -0.41 -0.47 -10.54
N THR A 3 0.52 0.21 -9.88
CA THR A 3 1.29 1.31 -10.47
C THR A 3 2.76 1.12 -10.15
N GLN A 4 3.63 1.39 -11.12
CA GLN A 4 5.07 1.36 -10.94
C GLN A 4 5.64 2.74 -11.24
N ARG A 5 6.47 3.25 -10.34
CA ARG A 5 7.15 4.54 -10.52
C ARG A 5 8.50 4.55 -9.83
N THR A 6 9.39 5.39 -10.31
CA THR A 6 10.62 5.72 -9.60
C THR A 6 10.37 6.99 -8.79
N VAL A 7 10.66 6.94 -7.50
CA VAL A 7 10.64 8.10 -6.60
C VAL A 7 12.07 8.32 -6.13
N HIS A 8 12.67 9.45 -6.50
CA HIS A 8 14.11 9.69 -6.36
C HIS A 8 14.95 8.53 -6.96
N ALA A 9 15.71 7.81 -6.13
CA ALA A 9 16.51 6.66 -6.53
C ALA A 9 15.86 5.30 -6.17
N LEU A 10 14.60 5.30 -5.73
CA LEU A 10 13.87 4.13 -5.27
C LEU A 10 12.81 3.70 -6.29
N ARG A 11 12.79 2.42 -6.63
CA ARG A 11 11.71 1.86 -7.45
C ARG A 11 10.56 1.45 -6.55
N VAL A 12 9.38 1.99 -6.83
CA VAL A 12 8.17 1.79 -6.03
C VAL A 12 7.10 1.13 -6.89
N THR A 13 6.62 -0.03 -6.44
CA THR A 13 5.44 -0.72 -7.00
C THR A 13 4.30 -0.61 -6.00
N SER A 14 3.26 0.15 -6.32
CA SER A 14 2.08 0.32 -5.48
C SER A 14 0.87 -0.48 -5.98
N LEU A 15 0.00 -0.84 -5.05
CA LEU A 15 -1.23 -1.59 -5.24
C LEU A 15 -2.37 -0.90 -4.49
N ASP A 16 -3.50 -0.72 -5.18
CA ASP A 16 -4.76 -0.24 -4.63
C ASP A 16 -5.85 -1.27 -4.93
N LEU A 17 -6.34 -1.96 -3.90
CA LEU A 17 -7.28 -3.06 -4.02
C LEU A 17 -8.47 -2.87 -3.07
N ALA A 18 -9.69 -2.79 -3.61
CA ALA A 18 -10.92 -2.88 -2.83
C ALA A 18 -11.52 -4.28 -2.98
N GLY A 19 -12.12 -4.82 -1.91
CA GLY A 19 -12.71 -6.15 -1.96
C GLY A 19 -13.20 -6.66 -0.62
N ALA A 20 -13.47 -7.98 -0.59
CA ALA A 20 -13.84 -8.67 0.63
C ALA A 20 -12.59 -9.20 1.34
N TYR A 21 -12.49 -8.92 2.64
CA TYR A 21 -11.39 -9.36 3.47
C TYR A 21 -11.78 -10.58 4.32
N ARG A 22 -10.87 -11.55 4.40
CA ARG A 22 -10.99 -12.71 5.28
C ARG A 22 -9.84 -12.68 6.29
N ALA A 23 -10.17 -12.47 7.57
CA ALA A 23 -9.17 -12.36 8.63
C ALA A 23 -8.53 -13.71 8.98
N THR A 24 -9.35 -14.76 9.12
CA THR A 24 -8.93 -16.11 9.46
C THR A 24 -9.74 -17.13 8.65
N PRO A 25 -9.11 -18.12 8.02
CA PRO A 25 -9.82 -19.31 7.53
C PRO A 25 -10.31 -20.15 8.73
N PRO A 26 -11.56 -20.68 8.74
CA PRO A 26 -12.55 -20.70 7.66
C PRO A 26 -13.55 -19.52 7.65
N GLY A 27 -13.36 -18.47 8.44
CA GLY A 27 -14.32 -17.36 8.62
C GLY A 27 -14.76 -16.67 7.32
N ALA A 28 -16.00 -16.21 7.24
CA ALA A 28 -16.58 -15.65 6.00
C ALA A 28 -15.89 -14.34 5.53
N PRO A 29 -15.76 -14.09 4.22
CA PRO A 29 -15.25 -12.83 3.70
C PRO A 29 -16.18 -11.66 4.06
N LYS A 30 -15.61 -10.57 4.56
CA LYS A 30 -16.32 -9.33 4.87
C LYS A 30 -16.10 -8.31 3.75
N PRO A 31 -17.14 -7.87 3.03
CA PRO A 31 -17.00 -6.85 1.99
C PRO A 31 -16.65 -5.48 2.59
N GLY A 32 -16.34 -4.50 1.73
CA GLY A 32 -16.13 -3.11 2.15
C GLY A 32 -14.76 -2.85 2.77
N PHE A 33 -13.75 -3.64 2.41
CA PHE A 33 -12.36 -3.41 2.80
C PHE A 33 -11.55 -2.91 1.61
N ARG A 34 -10.46 -2.21 1.91
CA ARG A 34 -9.48 -1.76 0.93
C ARG A 34 -8.06 -1.93 1.46
N LEU A 35 -7.12 -2.18 0.56
CA LEU A 35 -5.69 -2.27 0.79
C LEU A 35 -5.00 -1.28 -0.14
N LEU A 36 -4.23 -0.37 0.44
CA LEU A 36 -3.15 0.34 -0.24
C LEU A 36 -1.85 -0.32 0.19
N ALA A 37 -1.02 -0.71 -0.76
CA ALA A 37 0.28 -1.32 -0.47
C ALA A 37 1.34 -0.79 -1.42
N ALA A 38 2.60 -0.83 -0.98
CA ALA A 38 3.74 -0.52 -1.81
C ALA A 38 4.92 -1.42 -1.46
N VAL A 39 5.63 -1.85 -2.50
CA VAL A 39 6.97 -2.45 -2.43
C VAL A 39 7.96 -1.40 -2.87
N ILE A 40 8.95 -1.10 -2.04
CA ILE A 40 9.96 -0.07 -2.26
C ILE A 40 11.32 -0.76 -2.32
N GLU A 41 11.94 -0.76 -3.49
CA GLU A 41 13.24 -1.38 -3.72
C GLU A 41 14.34 -0.35 -3.40
N GLY A 42 15.07 -0.55 -2.30
CA GLY A 42 16.15 0.32 -1.86
C GLY A 42 17.34 -0.43 -1.26
N PRO A 43 18.43 0.28 -0.92
CA PRO A 43 19.58 -0.30 -0.22
C PRO A 43 19.12 -0.92 1.11
N GLY A 44 19.56 -2.16 1.38
CA GLY A 44 19.15 -2.91 2.58
C GLY A 44 17.90 -3.80 2.40
N GLY A 45 17.28 -3.80 1.22
CA GLY A 45 16.22 -4.74 0.84
C GLY A 45 14.89 -4.07 0.51
N PRO A 46 13.90 -4.87 0.06
CA PRO A 46 12.58 -4.35 -0.26
C PRO A 46 11.82 -3.99 1.01
N TRP A 47 11.36 -2.74 1.09
CA TRP A 47 10.48 -2.27 2.15
C TRP A 47 9.02 -2.42 1.72
N PHE A 48 8.16 -2.83 2.66
CA PHE A 48 6.74 -3.03 2.41
C PHE A 48 5.93 -2.07 3.27
N LEU A 49 5.18 -1.18 2.64
CA LEU A 49 4.23 -0.30 3.31
C LEU A 49 2.82 -0.76 2.98
N LYS A 50 1.94 -0.84 3.98
CA LYS A 50 0.53 -1.20 3.77
C LYS A 50 -0.40 -0.41 4.68
N VAL A 51 -1.52 0.00 4.12
CA VAL A 51 -2.68 0.54 4.82
C VAL A 51 -3.88 -0.33 4.46
N PHE A 52 -4.49 -0.93 5.48
CA PHE A 52 -5.57 -1.89 5.31
C PHE A 52 -6.68 -1.61 6.30
N GLY A 53 -7.94 -1.68 5.87
CA GLY A 53 -9.09 -1.43 6.73
C GLY A 53 -10.39 -1.17 5.97
N PRO A 54 -11.41 -0.62 6.66
CA PRO A 54 -12.67 -0.22 6.04
C PRO A 54 -12.43 0.72 4.85
N GLN A 55 -13.15 0.46 3.76
CA GLN A 55 -12.94 1.13 2.49
C GLN A 55 -13.00 2.66 2.60
N ALA A 56 -13.96 3.20 3.36
CA ALA A 56 -14.09 4.65 3.55
C ALA A 56 -12.87 5.25 4.26
N THR A 57 -12.39 4.61 5.33
CA THR A 57 -11.21 5.05 6.09
C THR A 57 -9.95 5.01 5.24
N VAL A 58 -9.74 3.92 4.50
CA VAL A 58 -8.56 3.76 3.64
C VAL A 58 -8.62 4.71 2.44
N ALA A 59 -9.81 4.96 1.88
CA ALA A 59 -10.00 5.94 0.82
C ALA A 59 -9.63 7.35 1.30
N ALA A 60 -10.04 7.74 2.51
CA ALA A 60 -9.68 9.03 3.10
C ALA A 60 -8.17 9.16 3.36
N ALA A 61 -7.47 8.06 3.63
CA ALA A 61 -6.02 8.05 3.85
C ALA A 61 -5.19 8.03 2.55
N LYS A 62 -5.82 7.87 1.38
CA LYS A 62 -5.11 7.61 0.11
C LYS A 62 -4.12 8.72 -0.25
N ASP A 63 -4.54 9.97 -0.15
CA ASP A 63 -3.68 11.09 -0.56
C ASP A 63 -2.45 11.22 0.38
N GLY A 64 -2.65 10.99 1.68
CA GLY A 64 -1.55 10.94 2.65
C GLY A 64 -0.59 9.77 2.40
N PHE A 65 -1.11 8.60 2.04
CA PHE A 65 -0.29 7.45 1.66
C PHE A 65 0.56 7.74 0.42
N GLU A 66 -0.03 8.35 -0.61
CA GLU A 66 0.69 8.75 -1.82
C GLU A 66 1.76 9.82 -1.53
N ALA A 67 1.46 10.77 -0.64
CA ALA A 67 2.42 11.78 -0.20
C ALA A 67 3.63 11.16 0.52
N VAL A 68 3.40 10.16 1.40
CA VAL A 68 4.50 9.42 2.04
C VAL A 68 5.35 8.70 1.00
N LEU A 69 4.74 8.02 0.03
CA LEU A 69 5.49 7.35 -1.03
C LEU A 69 6.30 8.33 -1.88
N ALA A 70 5.79 9.53 -2.12
CA ALA A 70 6.47 10.58 -2.88
C ALA A 70 7.63 11.22 -2.10
N SER A 71 7.64 11.14 -0.77
CA SER A 71 8.69 11.71 0.08
C SER A 71 9.80 10.71 0.47
N LEU A 72 9.81 9.50 -0.09
CA LEU A 72 10.78 8.46 0.27
C LEU A 72 12.16 8.75 -0.32
N GLU A 73 13.18 8.68 0.52
CA GLU A 73 14.58 8.79 0.10
C GLU A 73 15.38 7.56 0.55
N ALA A 74 16.43 7.24 -0.21
CA ALA A 74 17.34 6.17 0.17
C ALA A 74 18.08 6.56 1.46
N HIS A 75 18.14 5.64 2.42
CA HIS A 75 18.95 5.82 3.63
C HIS A 75 20.43 5.93 3.23
N ARG A 76 21.11 6.97 3.73
CA ARG A 76 22.53 7.28 3.45
C ARG A 76 23.43 6.72 4.52
#